data_AF-M1A504-F1
#
_entry.id   AF-M1A504-F1
#
_cell.length_a   1.000
_cell.length_b   1.000
_cell.length_c   1.000
_cell.angle_alpha   90.00
_cell.angle_beta   90.00
_cell.angle_gamma   90.00
#
_symmetry.space_group_name_H-M   'P 1'
#
loop_
_entity.id
_entity.type
_entity.pdbx_description
1 polymer ?
#
loop_
_entity_poly.entity_id
_entity_poly.type
_entity_poly.pdbx_seq_one_letter_code
_entity_poly.pdbx_strand_id
1 'polypeptide(L)'
;MIVILSTGHISGAHLNPSLTIAFAALRHFPWVQVPAYVAAQVSASICASFALKGVFHPFMSGGVTVPSVNTGQAFALEFLITFNLLFVVTAVATDTRAV
;
A
#
# COMPACT_ATOMS: atom_id res chain seq x y z
N MET A 1 -7.21 -4.74 7.76
CA MET A 1 -7.72 -6.12 7.57
C MET A 1 -9.07 -6.17 6.87
N ILE A 2 -10.09 -5.39 7.28
CA ILE A 2 -11.44 -5.45 6.68
C ILE A 2 -11.43 -5.36 5.15
N VAL A 3 -10.73 -4.37 4.58
CA VAL A 3 -10.66 -4.20 3.11
C VAL A 3 -10.03 -5.42 2.44
N ILE A 4 -8.92 -5.94 2.97
CA ILE A 4 -8.22 -7.12 2.43
C ILE A 4 -9.11 -8.36 2.47
N LEU A 5 -9.81 -8.60 3.58
CA LEU A 5 -10.74 -9.74 3.68
C LEU A 5 -11.91 -9.62 2.70
N SER A 6 -12.37 -8.39 2.45
CA SER A 6 -13.52 -8.12 1.59
C SER A 6 -13.17 -8.15 0.10
N THR A 7 -11.98 -7.70 -0.29
CA THR A 7 -11.59 -7.52 -1.70
C THR A 7 -10.41 -8.37 -2.15
N GLY A 8 -9.78 -9.12 -1.23
CA GLY A 8 -8.62 -9.96 -1.53
C GLY A 8 -8.90 -11.00 -2.60
N HIS A 9 -10.06 -11.66 -2.56
CA HIS A 9 -10.47 -12.62 -3.58
C HIS A 9 -10.79 -12.00 -4.94
N ILE A 10 -11.04 -10.68 -5.01
CA ILE A 10 -11.38 -9.96 -6.24
C ILE A 10 -10.12 -9.51 -6.96
N SER A 11 -9.17 -8.91 -6.22
CA SER A 11 -8.04 -8.21 -6.82
C SER A 11 -6.68 -8.53 -6.22
N GLY A 12 -6.61 -9.40 -5.20
CA GLY A 12 -5.42 -9.58 -4.35
C GLY A 12 -5.24 -8.49 -3.30
N ALA A 13 -6.07 -7.43 -3.34
CA ALA A 13 -6.09 -6.33 -2.38
C ALA A 13 -4.70 -5.76 -2.03
N HIS A 14 -3.89 -5.44 -3.05
CA HIS A 14 -2.55 -4.90 -2.79
C HIS A 14 -2.61 -3.55 -2.06
N LEU A 15 -3.57 -2.67 -2.42
CA LEU A 15 -3.82 -1.37 -1.78
C LEU A 15 -2.58 -0.47 -1.58
N ASN A 16 -1.48 -0.77 -2.28
CA ASN A 16 -0.17 -0.15 -2.11
C ASN A 16 0.65 -0.37 -3.40
N PRO A 17 1.20 0.70 -4.00
CA PRO A 17 2.03 0.61 -5.20
C PRO A 17 3.29 -0.24 -5.00
N SER A 18 3.99 -0.08 -3.88
CA SER A 18 5.20 -0.86 -3.56
C SER A 18 4.91 -2.35 -3.47
N LEU A 19 3.76 -2.74 -2.91
CA LEU A 19 3.32 -4.14 -2.85
C LEU A 19 2.98 -4.68 -4.24
N THR A 20 2.32 -3.88 -5.07
CA THR A 20 1.98 -4.25 -6.45
C THR A 20 3.23 -4.50 -7.29
N ILE A 21 4.23 -3.62 -7.14
CA ILE A 21 5.53 -3.77 -7.81
C ILE A 21 6.28 -5.00 -7.29
N ALA A 22 6.27 -5.23 -5.96
CA ALA A 22 6.92 -6.40 -5.38
C ALA A 22 6.32 -7.71 -5.90
N PHE A 23 4.99 -7.82 -5.95
CA PHE A 23 4.30 -8.99 -6.49
C PHE A 23 4.60 -9.18 -7.98
N ALA A 24 4.69 -8.10 -8.75
CA ALA A 24 5.08 -8.17 -10.15
C ALA A 24 6.54 -8.62 -10.34
N ALA A 25 7.46 -8.11 -9.52
CA ALA A 25 8.87 -8.49 -9.52
C ALA A 25 9.06 -9.97 -9.16
N LEU A 26 8.29 -10.47 -8.21
CA LEU A 26 8.27 -11.88 -7.79
C LEU A 26 7.44 -12.78 -8.73
N ARG A 27 6.92 -12.25 -9.85
CA ARG A 27 6.09 -12.97 -10.83
C ARG A 27 4.76 -13.51 -10.30
N HIS A 28 4.26 -12.96 -9.20
CA HIS A 28 2.93 -13.22 -8.66
C HIS A 28 1.86 -12.27 -9.21
N PHE A 29 2.25 -11.24 -9.98
CA PHE A 29 1.32 -10.31 -10.62
C PHE A 29 1.79 -9.90 -12.04
N PRO A 30 0.91 -9.83 -13.06
CA PRO A 30 1.32 -9.47 -14.41
C PRO A 30 1.78 -8.00 -14.51
N TRP A 31 2.98 -7.77 -15.03
CA TRP A 31 3.55 -6.42 -15.23
C TRP A 31 2.65 -5.49 -16.06
N VAL A 32 1.93 -6.03 -17.05
CA VAL A 32 1.02 -5.27 -17.90
C VAL A 32 -0.12 -4.62 -17.10
N GLN A 33 -0.53 -5.23 -15.98
CA GLN A 33 -1.61 -4.71 -15.14
C GLN A 33 -1.13 -3.69 -14.10
N VAL A 34 0.17 -3.65 -13.81
CA VAL A 34 0.75 -2.78 -12.78
C VAL A 34 0.40 -1.30 -12.97
N PRO A 35 0.51 -0.70 -14.18
CA PRO A 35 0.20 0.72 -14.34
C PRO A 35 -1.24 1.07 -13.98
N ALA A 36 -2.20 0.26 -14.44
CA ALA A 36 -3.62 0.47 -14.15
C ALA A 36 -3.93 0.27 -12.66
N TYR A 37 -3.31 -0.74 -12.04
CA TYR A 37 -3.51 -1.04 -10.62
C TYR A 37 -2.94 0.05 -9.71
N VAL A 38 -1.75 0.58 -10.04
CA VAL A 38 -1.12 1.71 -9.34
C VAL A 38 -1.93 2.99 -9.55
N ALA A 39 -2.42 3.26 -10.77
CA ALA A 39 -3.28 4.41 -11.04
C ALA A 39 -4.57 4.36 -10.20
N ALA A 40 -5.18 3.19 -10.07
CA ALA A 40 -6.35 2.99 -9.20
C ALA A 40 -6.01 3.25 -7.72
N GLN A 41 -4.87 2.77 -7.23
CA GLN A 41 -4.43 3.00 -5.84
C GLN A 41 -4.18 4.48 -5.55
N VAL A 42 -3.49 5.19 -6.45
CA VAL A 42 -3.18 6.61 -6.28
C VAL A 42 -4.45 7.45 -6.36
N SER A 43 -5.32 7.21 -7.34
CA SER A 43 -6.60 7.94 -7.45
C SER A 43 -7.50 7.72 -6.24
N ALA A 44 -7.63 6.48 -5.75
CA ALA A 44 -8.38 6.17 -4.54
C ALA A 44 -7.80 6.87 -3.30
N SER A 45 -6.46 6.92 -3.15
CA SER A 45 -5.79 7.65 -2.06
C SER A 45 -6.13 9.15 -2.09
N ILE A 46 -6.06 9.77 -3.28
CA ILE A 46 -6.43 11.18 -3.46
C ILE A 46 -7.90 11.42 -3.09
N CYS A 47 -8.81 10.58 -3.59
CA CYS A 47 -10.24 10.67 -3.25
C CYS A 47 -10.47 10.54 -1.74
N ALA A 48 -9.80 9.60 -1.06
CA ALA A 48 -9.90 9.44 0.38
C ALA A 48 -9.41 10.67 1.14
N SER A 49 -8.29 11.28 0.72
CA SER A 49 -7.79 12.53 1.33
C SER A 49 -8.79 13.68 1.21
N PHE A 50 -9.46 13.83 0.06
CA PHE A 50 -10.49 14.86 -0.13
C PHE A 50 -11.76 14.55 0.68
N ALA A 51 -12.15 13.28 0.79
CA ALA A 51 -13.27 12.89 1.65
C ALA A 51 -12.99 13.24 3.11
N LEU A 52 -11.79 12.93 3.64
CA LEU A 52 -11.38 13.31 4.99
C LEU A 52 -11.41 14.84 5.19
N LYS A 53 -11.01 15.61 4.18
CA LYS A 53 -11.10 17.07 4.21
C LYS A 53 -12.53 17.59 4.32
N GLY A 54 -13.50 16.92 3.69
CA GLY A 54 -14.91 17.29 3.80
C GLY A 54 -15.57 16.89 5.12
N VAL A 55 -15.07 15.84 5.78
CA VAL A 55 -15.65 15.33 7.04
C VAL A 55 -15.07 16.02 8.27
N PHE A 56 -13.75 16.29 8.30
CA PHE A 56 -13.08 16.81 9.49
C PHE A 56 -12.92 18.34 9.48
N HIS A 57 -13.39 18.98 10.55
CA HIS A 57 -13.22 20.41 10.82
C HIS A 57 -12.66 20.63 12.23
N PRO A 58 -11.50 21.30 12.41
CA PRO A 58 -10.57 21.74 11.37
C PRO A 58 -9.87 20.57 10.65
N PHE A 59 -9.46 20.79 9.41
CA PHE A 59 -8.78 19.76 8.61
C PHE A 59 -7.41 19.42 9.20
N MET A 60 -7.24 18.19 9.68
CA MET A 60 -5.98 17.70 10.26
C MET A 60 -5.03 17.14 9.19
N SER A 61 -4.41 18.04 8.41
CA SER A 61 -3.27 17.75 7.49
C SER A 61 -3.44 16.58 6.49
N GLY A 62 -4.62 15.98 6.38
CA GLY A 62 -4.86 14.78 5.56
C GLY A 62 -4.14 13.52 6.04
N GLY A 63 -3.69 13.47 7.30
CA GLY A 63 -2.94 12.32 7.83
C GLY A 63 -1.52 12.16 7.28
N VAL A 64 -0.94 13.23 6.71
CA VAL A 64 0.43 13.21 6.20
C VAL A 64 1.45 13.06 7.34
N THR A 65 2.32 12.06 7.24
CA THR A 65 3.48 11.91 8.12
C THR A 65 4.59 12.85 7.67
N VAL A 66 4.95 13.82 8.52
CA VAL A 66 6.10 14.69 8.28
C VAL A 66 7.30 14.16 9.07
N PRO A 67 8.40 13.72 8.42
CA PRO A 67 9.56 13.23 9.15
C PRO A 67 10.22 14.36 9.93
N SER A 68 10.52 14.10 11.20
CA SER A 68 11.31 15.00 12.07
C SER A 68 12.81 14.75 12.00
N VAL A 69 13.22 13.75 11.21
CA VAL A 69 14.59 13.28 11.03
C VAL A 69 15.14 13.68 9.65
N ASN A 70 16.44 13.51 9.43
CA ASN A 70 17.02 13.82 8.13
C ASN A 70 16.53 12.86 7.04
N THR A 71 16.69 13.25 5.77
CA THR A 71 16.20 12.48 4.62
C THR A 71 16.75 11.05 4.56
N GLY A 72 18.03 10.86 4.91
CA GLY A 72 18.66 9.53 4.91
C GLY A 72 18.07 8.60 5.97
N GLN A 73 17.81 9.14 7.18
CA GLN A 73 17.16 8.41 8.27
C GLN A 73 15.70 8.09 7.94
N ALA A 74 14.96 9.06 7.38
CA ALA A 74 13.59 8.84 6.94
C ALA A 74 13.53 7.76 5.85
N PHE A 75 14.42 7.81 4.87
CA PHE A 75 14.52 6.78 3.83
C PHE A 75 14.83 5.40 4.41
N ALA A 76 15.81 5.29 5.31
CA ALA A 76 16.15 4.02 5.95
C ALA A 76 14.97 3.44 6.74
N LEU A 77 14.22 4.30 7.44
CA LEU A 77 13.01 3.91 8.16
C LEU A 77 11.93 3.39 7.20
N GLU A 78 11.59 4.17 6.17
CA GLU A 78 10.62 3.80 5.12
C GLU A 78 10.97 2.47 4.45
N PHE A 79 12.26 2.28 4.14
CA PHE A 79 12.76 1.02 3.59
C PHE A 79 12.53 -0.14 4.54
N LEU A 80 12.90 0.00 5.82
CA LEU A 80 12.74 -1.07 6.81
C LEU A 80 11.27 -1.42 7.06
N ILE A 81 10.39 -0.43 7.23
CA ILE A 81 8.97 -0.71 7.46
C ILE A 81 8.30 -1.33 6.24
N THR A 82 8.65 -0.87 5.03
CA THR A 82 8.12 -1.43 3.78
C THR A 82 8.65 -2.84 3.58
N PHE A 83 9.93 -3.09 3.84
CA PHE A 83 10.51 -4.43 3.78
C PHE A 83 9.77 -5.41 4.70
N ASN A 84 9.53 -5.04 5.97
CA ASN A 84 8.80 -5.90 6.91
C ASN A 84 7.37 -6.18 6.43
N LEU A 85 6.66 -5.16 5.93
CA LEU A 85 5.33 -5.31 5.34
C LEU A 85 5.36 -6.29 4.15
N LEU A 86 6.26 -6.07 3.20
CA LEU A 86 6.37 -6.91 2.00
C LEU A 86 6.75 -8.35 2.35
N PHE A 87 7.65 -8.54 3.33
CA PHE A 87 8.05 -9.85 3.81
C PHE A 87 6.85 -10.62 4.38
N VAL A 88 6.10 -10.00 5.29
CA VAL A 88 4.91 -10.61 5.90
C VAL A 88 3.84 -10.90 4.86
N VAL A 89 3.52 -9.94 3.99
CA VAL A 89 2.46 -10.11 3.00
C VAL A 89 2.83 -11.18 1.98
N THR A 90 4.07 -11.21 1.50
CA THR A 90 4.52 -12.26 0.57
C THR A 90 4.47 -13.62 1.27
N ALA A 91 5.00 -13.75 2.48
CA ALA A 91 4.96 -15.00 3.24
C ALA A 91 3.52 -15.52 3.43
N VAL A 92 2.57 -14.65 3.77
CA VAL A 92 1.17 -15.06 3.97
C VAL A 92 0.45 -15.33 2.65
N ALA A 93 0.69 -14.54 1.60
CA ALA A 93 -0.04 -14.63 0.35
C ALA A 93 0.47 -15.73 -0.59
N THR A 94 1.74 -16.14 -0.46
CA THR A 94 2.37 -17.10 -1.38
C THR A 94 2.69 -18.44 -0.73
N ASP A 95 2.67 -18.57 0.61
CA ASP A 95 2.89 -19.86 1.27
C ASP A 95 1.58 -20.67 1.30
N THR A 96 1.61 -21.87 0.71
CA THR A 96 0.48 -22.79 0.69
C THR A 96 0.10 -23.32 2.08
N ARG A 97 0.95 -23.14 3.09
CA ARG A 97 0.67 -23.50 4.49
C ARG A 97 0.03 -22.37 5.29
N ALA A 98 -0.07 -21.17 4.72
CA ALA A 98 -0.67 -20.01 5.37
C ALA A 98 -2.20 -19.95 5.23
N VAL A 99 -2.80 -20.86 4.44
CA VAL A 99 -4.24 -21.01 4.19
C VAL A 99 -4.74 -22.40 4.52
#